data_AF-A0A662EA60-F1
#
_entry.id   AF-A0A662EA60-F1
#
_cell.length_a   1.000
_cell.length_b   1.000
_cell.length_c   1.000
_cell.angle_alpha   90.00
_cell.angle_beta   90.00
_cell.angle_gamma   90.00
#
_symmetry.space_group_name_H-M   'P 1'
#
loop_
_entity.id
_entity.type
_entity.pdbx_description
1 polymer ?
#
loop_
_entity_poly.entity_id
_entity_poly.type
_entity_poly.pdbx_seq_one_letter_code
_entity_poly.pdbx_strand_id
1 'polypeptide(L)' 'AAERETLKVITLNEGKPEAAVEKIVEGRLNGFYKNVALLDQPYAKDDKQSVSKFIGGSTVVSFVQAEIG' A
#
# COMPACT_ATOMS: atom_id res chain seq x y z
N ALA A 1 2.65 -13.39 -0.11
CA ALA A 1 1.80 -14.28 0.71
C ALA A 1 2.15 -14.18 2.21
N ALA A 2 3.44 -14.25 2.58
CA ALA A 2 3.91 -14.20 3.97
C ALA A 2 3.48 -12.95 4.77
N GLU A 3 3.45 -11.77 4.14
CA GLU A 3 3.12 -10.52 4.83
C GLU A 3 1.65 -10.45 5.29
N ARG A 4 0.73 -10.97 4.47
CA ARG A 4 -0.71 -11.03 4.80
C ARG A 4 -0.98 -11.99 5.95
N GLU A 5 -0.26 -13.11 6.01
CA GLU A 5 -0.38 -14.09 7.09
C GLU A 5 0.19 -13.53 8.41
N THR A 6 1.34 -12.85 8.34
CA THR A 6 1.95 -12.18 9.50
C THR A 6 1.01 -11.12 10.09
N LEU A 7 0.43 -10.27 9.24
CA LEU A 7 -0.54 -9.26 9.66
C LEU A 7 -1.82 -9.88 10.26
N LYS A 8 -2.26 -11.02 9.74
CA LYS A 8 -3.42 -11.76 10.27
C LYS A 8 -3.12 -12.29 11.67
N VAL A 9 -1.96 -12.91 11.89
CA VAL A 9 -1.53 -13.41 13.21
C VAL A 9 -1.40 -12.28 14.23
N ILE A 10 -0.78 -11.15 13.85
CA ILE A 10 -0.67 -9.97 14.73
C ILE A 10 -2.07 -9.47 15.14
N THR A 11 -2.98 -9.34 14.17
CA THR A 11 -4.33 -8.80 14.42
C THR A 11 -5.20 -9.77 15.24
N LEU A 12 -5.00 -11.07 15.09
CA LEU A 12 -5.68 -12.10 15.89
C LEU A 12 -5.18 -12.09 17.34
N ASN A 13 -3.86 -11.92 17.54
CA ASN A 13 -3.24 -11.79 18.86
C ASN A 13 -3.63 -10.48 19.59
N GLU A 14 -4.05 -9.44 18.85
CA GLU A 14 -4.62 -8.20 19.40
C GLU A 14 -6.07 -8.37 19.93
N GLY A 15 -6.66 -9.57 19.86
CA GLY A 15 -7.97 -9.89 20.45
C GLY A 15 -9.17 -9.31 19.69
N LYS A 16 -9.00 -8.94 18.42
CA LYS A 16 -10.04 -8.32 17.60
C LYS A 16 -10.98 -9.37 16.98
N PRO A 17 -12.27 -9.05 16.77
CA PRO A 17 -13.23 -10.00 16.20
C PRO A 17 -12.75 -10.52 14.84
N GLU A 18 -12.82 -11.83 14.61
CA GLU A 18 -12.32 -12.47 13.38
C GLU A 18 -12.92 -11.86 12.10
N ALA A 19 -14.19 -11.44 12.15
CA ALA A 19 -14.87 -10.75 11.06
C ALA A 19 -14.27 -9.37 10.71
N ALA A 20 -13.57 -8.72 11.65
CA ALA A 20 -12.89 -7.45 11.44
C ALA A 20 -11.41 -7.61 11.05
N VAL A 21 -10.80 -8.77 11.33
CA VAL A 21 -9.39 -9.05 11.06
C VAL A 21 -9.06 -8.87 9.58
N GLU A 22 -9.89 -9.42 8.68
CA GLU A 22 -9.64 -9.30 7.24
C GLU A 22 -9.63 -7.85 6.77
N LYS A 23 -10.61 -7.05 7.21
CA LYS A 23 -10.72 -5.63 6.86
C LYS A 23 -9.55 -4.81 7.42
N ILE A 24 -9.05 -5.18 8.60
CA ILE A 24 -7.88 -4.53 9.21
C ILE A 24 -6.61 -4.86 8.43
N VAL A 25 -6.40 -6.13 8.08
CA VAL A 25 -5.25 -6.57 7.30
C VAL A 25 -5.26 -5.90 5.92
N GLU A 26 -6.44 -5.82 5.29
CA GLU A 26 -6.62 -5.11 4.01
C GLU A 26 -6.28 -3.63 4.14
N GLY A 27 -6.75 -2.94 5.18
CA GLY A 27 -6.42 -1.54 5.44
C GLY A 27 -4.91 -1.32 5.64
N ARG A 28 -4.23 -2.22 6.37
CA ARG A 28 -2.78 -2.16 6.59
C ARG A 28 -2.01 -2.38 5.28
N LEU A 29 -2.41 -3.35 4.47
CA LEU A 29 -1.79 -3.61 3.16
C LEU A 29 -2.01 -2.43 2.20
N ASN A 30 -3.21 -1.87 2.16
CA ASN A 30 -3.50 -0.68 1.35
C ASN A 30 -2.64 0.51 1.78
N GLY A 31 -2.46 0.72 3.08
CA GLY A 31 -1.56 1.74 3.61
C GLY A 31 -0.09 1.49 3.22
N PHE A 32 0.36 0.24 3.27
CA PHE A 32 1.70 -0.14 2.84
C PHE A 32 1.93 0.18 1.36
N TYR A 33 1.05 -0.26 0.45
CA TYR A 33 1.20 0.00 -0.98
C TYR A 33 1.19 1.48 -1.33
N LYS A 34 0.38 2.30 -0.66
CA LYS A 34 0.41 3.77 -0.83
C LYS A 34 1.76 4.41 -0.49
N ASN A 35 2.61 3.74 0.28
CA ASN A 35 3.94 4.25 0.63
C ASN A 35 5.03 3.69 -0.29
N VAL A 36 4.91 2.45 -0.79
CA VAL A 36 6.00 1.76 -1.50
C VAL A 36 5.76 1.52 -2.99
N ALA A 37 4.51 1.51 -3.43
CA ALA A 37 4.15 1.23 -4.82
C ALA A 37 3.91 2.54 -5.58
N LEU A 38 4.81 2.85 -6.53
CA LEU A 38 4.80 4.11 -7.29
C LEU A 38 3.42 4.50 -7.83
N LEU A 39 2.66 3.54 -8.36
CA LEU A 39 1.36 3.81 -8.99
C LEU A 39 0.23 4.08 -7.97
N ASP A 40 0.38 3.60 -6.73
CA ASP A 40 -0.59 3.77 -5.64
C ASP A 40 -0.27 4.98 -4.76
N GLN A 41 0.95 5.51 -4.86
CA GLN A 41 1.38 6.70 -4.15
C GLN A 41 0.57 7.95 -4.57
N PRO A 42 0.33 8.88 -3.64
CA PRO A 42 -0.19 10.20 -3.97
C PRO A 42 0.79 10.94 -4.89
N TYR A 43 0.27 11.69 -5.85
CA TYR A 43 1.10 12.44 -6.77
C TYR A 43 1.78 13.61 -6.03
N ALA A 44 3.10 13.71 -6.13
CA ALA A 44 3.92 14.65 -5.35
C ALA A 44 3.53 16.14 -5.51
N LYS A 45 2.88 16.52 -6.63
CA LYS A 45 2.41 17.89 -6.85
C LYS A 45 0.92 18.11 -6.53
N ASP A 46 0.16 17.03 -6.39
CA ASP A 46 -1.27 17.06 -6.06
C ASP A 46 -1.65 15.73 -5.38
N ASP A 47 -1.63 15.75 -4.05
CA ASP A 47 -1.86 14.59 -3.19
C ASP A 47 -3.31 14.08 -3.21
N LYS A 48 -4.21 14.79 -3.89
CA LYS A 48 -5.62 14.41 -4.08
C LYS A 48 -5.81 13.28 -5.10
N GLN A 49 -4.79 12.98 -5.89
CA GLN A 49 -4.82 11.91 -6.88
C GLN A 49 -3.57 11.02 -6.77
N SER A 50 -3.72 9.75 -7.14
CA SER A 50 -2.58 8.83 -7.25
C SER A 50 -1.76 9.11 -8.51
N VAL A 51 -0.52 8.63 -8.54
CA VAL A 51 0.31 8.65 -9.75
C VAL A 51 -0.36 7.92 -10.91
N SER A 52 -1.01 6.77 -10.66
CA SER A 52 -1.80 6.05 -11.66
C SER A 52 -2.91 6.91 -12.29
N LYS A 53 -3.63 7.69 -11.48
CA LYS A 53 -4.67 8.59 -11.98
C LYS A 53 -4.08 9.76 -12.77
N PHE A 54 -2.93 10.26 -12.35
CA PHE A 54 -2.23 11.34 -13.03
C PHE A 54 -1.72 10.93 -14.42
N ILE A 55 -1.13 9.74 -14.56
CA ILE A 55 -0.56 9.27 -15.85
C ILE A 55 -1.64 8.77 -16.85
N GLY A 56 -2.85 8.50 -16.36
CA GLY A 56 -3.99 8.08 -17.18
C GLY A 56 -3.73 6.76 -17.92
N GLY A 57 -3.86 6.78 -19.26
CA GLY A 57 -3.62 5.62 -20.12
C GLY A 57 -2.15 5.34 -20.44
N SER A 58 -1.23 6.15 -19.91
CA SER A 58 0.21 5.96 -20.12
C SER A 58 0.76 4.86 -19.21
N THR A 59 1.90 4.27 -19.58
CA THR A 59 2.53 3.20 -18.80
C THR A 59 3.94 3.59 -18.37
N VAL A 60 4.28 3.33 -17.10
CA VAL A 60 5.65 3.43 -16.59
C VAL A 60 6.39 2.15 -16.95
N VAL A 61 7.48 2.26 -17.74
CA VAL A 61 8.26 1.10 -18.19
C VAL A 61 9.26 0.64 -17.13
N SER A 62 9.95 1.58 -16.48
CA SER A 62 10.87 1.31 -15.37
C SER A 62 11.16 2.60 -14.60
N PHE A 63 11.57 2.48 -13.35
CA PHE A 63 12.07 3.60 -12.54
C PHE A 63 13.20 3.12 -11.63
N VAL A 64 14.05 4.06 -11.20
CA VAL A 64 15.11 3.83 -10.22
C VAL A 64 15.05 4.95 -9.20
N GLN A 65 15.01 4.59 -7.91
CA GLN A 65 15.15 5.51 -6.79
C GLN A 65 16.44 5.17 -6.06
N ALA A 66 17.35 6.14 -5.98
CA ALA A 66 18.59 6.02 -5.23
C ALA A 66 18.57 7.05 -4.10
N GLU A 67 18.87 6.59 -2.88
CA GLU A 67 18.98 7.43 -1.68
C GLU A 67 20.43 7.39 -1.22
N ILE A 68 21.01 8.58 -1.01
CA ILE A 68 22.34 8.70 -0.42
C ILE A 68 22.12 8.90 1.07
N GLY A 69 22.67 7.99 1.88
CA GLY A 69 22.54 7.97 3.34
C GLY A 69 23.07 9.22 4.03
#